data_AF-A0A9J7YLV9-F1
#
_entry.id   AF-A0A9J7YLV9-F1
#
_cell.length_a   1.000
_cell.length_b   1.000
_cell.length_c   1.000
_cell.angle_alpha   90.00
_cell.angle_beta   90.00
_cell.angle_gamma   90.00
#
_symmetry.space_group_name_H-M   'P 1'
#
loop_
_entity.id
_entity.type
_entity.pdbx_description
1 polymer ?
#
loop_
_entity_poly.entity_id
_entity_poly.type
_entity_poly.pdbx_seq_one_letter_code
_entity_poly.pdbx_strand_id
1 'polypeptide(L)'
;MSAGFIGAGQLAHALVKGFFTAAGVIATHRITASSPDTDLPTVIGLRKMGAYFTTSNKETVNKSDVLFLEVKILKTIINNLAPIIIGNNCAANQHIRMISEGSCDTED
;
A
#
# COMPACT_ATOMS: atom_id res chain seq x y z
N MET A 1 -6.60 -10.69 -3.17
CA MET A 1 -5.23 -10.27 -2.89
C MET A 1 -4.84 -9.10 -3.79
N SER A 2 -5.03 -7.91 -3.24
CA SER A 2 -4.59 -6.60 -3.76
C SER A 2 -3.56 -5.99 -2.80
N ALA A 3 -2.67 -5.17 -3.36
CA ALA A 3 -1.64 -4.47 -2.58
C ALA A 3 -1.84 -2.96 -2.68
N GLY A 4 -1.78 -2.30 -1.54
CA GLY A 4 -1.96 -0.88 -1.37
C GLY A 4 -0.67 -0.21 -0.94
N PHE A 5 -0.36 0.94 -1.49
CA PHE A 5 0.79 1.75 -1.12
C PHE A 5 0.33 3.13 -0.66
N ILE A 6 0.59 3.46 0.60
CA ILE A 6 0.43 4.82 1.11
C ILE A 6 1.78 5.51 0.91
N GLY A 7 1.88 6.28 -0.18
CA GLY A 7 3.13 6.80 -0.73
C GLY A 7 3.51 6.10 -2.04
N ALA A 8 3.98 6.88 -3.02
CA ALA A 8 4.41 6.37 -4.33
C ALA A 8 5.89 6.69 -4.60
N GLY A 9 6.73 6.37 -3.62
CA GLY A 9 8.16 6.65 -3.64
C GLY A 9 8.97 5.62 -4.43
N GLN A 10 10.27 5.65 -4.19
CA GLN A 10 11.22 4.73 -4.82
C GLN A 10 10.99 3.29 -4.34
N LEU A 11 10.59 3.08 -3.08
CA LEU A 11 10.32 1.75 -2.56
C LEU A 11 9.09 1.14 -3.22
N ALA A 12 7.98 1.88 -3.29
CA ALA A 12 6.79 1.44 -4.00
C ALA A 12 7.12 1.06 -5.46
N HIS A 13 7.89 1.89 -6.16
CA HIS A 13 8.31 1.60 -7.53
C HIS A 13 9.15 0.31 -7.64
N ALA A 14 10.12 0.11 -6.75
CA ALA A 14 10.97 -1.07 -6.74
C ALA A 14 10.20 -2.35 -6.41
N LEU A 15 9.29 -2.31 -5.43
CA LEU A 15 8.46 -3.46 -5.03
C LEU A 15 7.48 -3.87 -6.12
N VAL A 16 6.83 -2.89 -6.76
CA VAL A 16 5.92 -3.16 -7.87
C VAL A 16 6.68 -3.76 -9.05
N LYS A 17 7.83 -3.20 -9.40
CA LYS A 17 8.63 -3.69 -10.53
C LYS A 17 9.24 -5.08 -10.26
N GLY A 18 9.81 -5.30 -9.08
CA GLY A 18 10.49 -6.54 -8.73
C GLY A 18 9.55 -7.64 -8.24
N PHE A 19 8.83 -7.38 -7.14
CA PHE A 19 8.08 -8.43 -6.44
C PHE A 19 6.71 -8.70 -7.09
N PHE A 20 5.97 -7.64 -7.43
CA PHE A 20 4.63 -7.84 -7.96
C PHE A 20 4.63 -8.15 -9.45
N THR A 21 5.47 -7.47 -10.24
CA THR A 21 5.53 -7.66 -11.69
C THR A 21 6.49 -8.78 -12.10
N ALA A 22 7.77 -8.73 -11.67
CA ALA A 22 8.74 -9.73 -12.14
C ALA A 22 8.55 -11.12 -11.51
N ALA A 23 8.15 -11.20 -10.23
CA ALA A 23 7.84 -12.49 -9.59
C ALA A 23 6.38 -12.95 -9.79
N GLY A 24 5.54 -12.15 -10.45
CA GLY A 24 4.16 -12.54 -10.82
C GLY A 24 3.20 -12.74 -9.65
N VAL A 25 3.50 -12.19 -8.47
CA VAL A 25 2.74 -12.44 -7.23
C VAL A 25 1.37 -11.75 -7.25
N ILE A 26 1.29 -10.51 -7.75
CA ILE A 26 0.05 -9.72 -7.84
C ILE A 26 0.00 -9.02 -9.18
N ALA A 27 -1.11 -9.15 -9.90
CA ALA A 27 -1.33 -8.44 -11.14
C ALA A 27 -1.31 -6.92 -10.92
N THR A 28 -0.62 -6.16 -11.78
CA THR A 28 -0.39 -4.73 -11.59
C THR A 28 -1.68 -3.90 -11.46
N HIS A 29 -2.76 -4.30 -12.11
CA HIS A 29 -4.08 -3.66 -11.99
C HIS A 29 -4.74 -3.83 -10.61
N ARG A 30 -4.24 -4.73 -9.76
CA ARG A 30 -4.67 -4.91 -8.36
C ARG A 30 -3.81 -4.14 -7.38
N ILE A 31 -2.89 -3.32 -7.88
CA ILE A 31 -2.03 -2.48 -7.07
C ILE A 31 -2.64 -1.08 -7.04
N THR A 32 -2.89 -0.55 -5.85
CA THR A 32 -3.36 0.82 -5.64
C THR A 32 -2.32 1.62 -4.88
N ALA A 33 -1.92 2.78 -5.40
CA ALA A 33 -1.01 3.68 -4.71
C ALA A 33 -1.66 5.05 -4.47
N SER A 34 -1.45 5.62 -3.28
CA SER A 34 -1.80 7.00 -2.99
C SER A 34 -0.58 7.90 -2.84
N SER A 35 -0.65 9.08 -3.45
CA SER A 35 0.36 10.12 -3.30
C SER A 35 -0.28 11.49 -3.54
N PRO A 36 0.04 12.52 -2.72
CA PRO A 36 -0.38 13.89 -3.00
C PRO A 36 0.35 14.46 -4.23
N ASP A 37 1.61 14.06 -4.45
CA ASP A 37 2.40 14.48 -5.61
C ASP A 37 2.25 13.45 -6.73
N THR A 38 1.55 13.82 -7.80
CA THR A 38 1.29 12.93 -8.95
C THR A 38 2.33 13.05 -10.07
N ASP A 39 3.12 14.12 -10.09
CA ASP A 39 4.10 14.41 -11.13
C ASP A 39 5.48 13.78 -10.87
N LEU A 40 5.61 13.00 -9.79
CA LEU A 40 6.83 12.30 -9.48
C LEU A 40 7.13 11.24 -10.56
N PRO A 41 8.39 11.09 -10.99
CA PRO A 41 8.77 10.10 -12.00
C PRO A 41 8.43 8.66 -11.57
N THR A 42 8.45 8.38 -10.26
CA THR A 42 8.04 7.09 -9.68
C THR A 42 6.55 6.82 -9.88
N VAL A 43 5.69 7.82 -9.67
CA VAL A 43 4.25 7.75 -9.89
C VAL A 43 3.94 7.52 -11.36
N ILE A 44 4.58 8.29 -12.25
CA ILE A 44 4.43 8.13 -13.70
C ILE A 44 4.86 6.72 -14.12
N GLY A 45 5.97 6.22 -13.58
CA GLY A 45 6.45 4.86 -13.83
C GLY A 45 5.46 3.78 -13.35
N LEU A 46 4.91 3.93 -12.15
CA LEU A 46 3.92 3.02 -11.60
C LEU A 46 2.61 3.01 -12.41
N ARG A 47 2.13 4.19 -12.83
CA ARG A 47 0.96 4.33 -13.72
C ARG A 47 1.18 3.62 -15.06
N LYS A 48 2.36 3.75 -15.66
CA LYS A 48 2.72 3.06 -16.91
C LYS A 48 2.72 1.53 -16.76
N MET A 49 2.98 1.01 -15.56
CA MET A 49 2.90 -0.43 -15.26
C MET A 49 1.45 -0.91 -15.02
N GLY A 50 0.48 -0.01 -14.97
CA GLY A 50 -0.94 -0.34 -14.82
C GLY A 50 -1.47 -0.31 -13.37
N ALA A 51 -0.70 0.25 -12.43
CA ALA A 51 -1.18 0.46 -11.06
C ALA A 51 -2.22 1.58 -11.01
N TYR A 52 -3.26 1.39 -10.18
CA TYR A 52 -4.27 2.41 -9.91
C TYR A 52 -3.71 3.49 -8.97
N PHE A 53 -4.07 4.74 -9.22
CA PHE A 53 -3.59 5.89 -8.44
C PHE A 53 -4.73 6.74 -7.92
N THR A 54 -4.63 7.12 -6.66
CA THR A 54 -5.55 8.05 -5.98
C THR A 54 -4.77 9.04 -5.13
N THR A 55 -5.37 10.14 -4.73
CA THR A 55 -4.82 11.05 -3.71
C THR A 55 -5.35 10.71 -2.32
N SER A 56 -6.33 9.82 -2.22
CA SER A 56 -6.99 9.46 -0.96
C SER A 56 -6.41 8.19 -0.35
N ASN A 57 -5.78 8.32 0.81
CA ASN A 57 -5.29 7.18 1.57
C ASN A 57 -6.43 6.24 1.98
N LYS A 58 -7.61 6.78 2.29
CA LYS A 58 -8.79 5.98 2.68
C LYS A 58 -9.25 5.06 1.54
N GLU A 59 -9.20 5.56 0.31
CA GLU A 59 -9.55 4.76 -0.86
C GLU A 59 -8.52 3.63 -1.09
N THR A 60 -7.23 3.91 -0.92
CA THR A 60 -6.17 2.89 -0.99
C THR A 60 -6.37 1.79 0.03
N VAL A 61 -6.68 2.15 1.28
CA VAL A 61 -6.95 1.18 2.37
C VAL A 61 -8.15 0.30 2.03
N ASN A 62 -9.25 0.88 1.57
CA ASN A 62 -10.47 0.12 1.26
C ASN A 62 -10.34 -0.82 0.05
N LYS A 63 -9.41 -0.56 -0.87
CA LYS A 63 -9.20 -1.35 -2.08
C LYS A 63 -8.09 -2.41 -1.95
N SER A 64 -7.41 -2.47 -0.81
CA SER A 64 -6.17 -3.23 -0.65
C SER A 64 -6.21 -4.14 0.56
N ASP A 65 -5.92 -5.43 0.34
CA ASP A 65 -5.84 -6.44 1.43
C ASP A 65 -4.54 -6.28 2.24
N VAL A 66 -3.44 -5.89 1.58
CA VAL A 66 -2.14 -5.64 2.19
C VAL A 66 -1.72 -4.20 1.92
N LEU A 67 -1.24 -3.50 2.95
CA LEU A 67 -0.87 -2.09 2.87
C LEU A 67 0.60 -1.88 3.22
N PHE A 68 1.30 -1.14 2.36
CA PHE A 68 2.66 -0.68 2.55
C PHE A 68 2.64 0.81 2.85
N LEU A 69 3.15 1.21 4.02
CA LEU A 69 3.25 2.61 4.40
C LEU A 69 4.67 3.13 4.12
N GLU A 70 4.80 3.99 3.10
CA GLU A 70 6.03 4.70 2.74
C GLU A 70 5.85 6.19 3.07
N VAL A 71 5.91 6.53 4.37
CA VAL A 71 5.71 7.90 4.84
C VAL A 71 6.72 8.28 5.91
N LYS A 72 7.38 9.44 5.73
CA LYS A 72 8.33 10.00 6.72
C LYS A 72 7.69 10.32 8.07
N ILE A 73 6.37 10.55 8.10
CA ILE A 73 5.64 10.92 9.32
C ILE A 73 4.75 9.76 9.77
N LEU A 74 5.40 8.70 10.23
CA LEU A 74 4.75 7.45 10.67
C LEU A 74 3.66 7.68 11.73
N LYS A 75 3.91 8.54 12.73
CA LYS A 75 2.99 8.74 13.87
C LYS A 75 1.69 9.44 13.49
N THR A 76 1.76 10.48 12.66
CA THR A 76 0.57 11.24 12.26
C THR A 76 -0.34 10.42 11.36
N ILE A 77 0.24 9.58 10.50
CA ILE A 77 -0.53 8.76 9.57
C ILE A 77 -1.07 7.51 10.25
N ILE A 78 -0.32 6.86 11.15
CA ILE A 78 -0.87 5.76 11.97
C ILE A 78 -2.04 6.26 12.81
N ASN A 79 -1.98 7.41 13.48
CA ASN A 79 -3.12 7.85 14.29
C ASN A 79 -4.40 8.11 13.47
N ASN A 80 -4.26 8.54 12.21
CA ASN A 80 -5.40 8.78 11.31
C ASN A 80 -5.88 7.51 10.59
N LEU A 81 -4.99 6.55 10.32
CA LEU A 81 -5.32 5.31 9.61
C LEU A 81 -5.54 4.10 10.53
N ALA A 82 -5.07 4.14 11.77
CA ALA A 82 -5.25 3.08 12.77
C ALA A 82 -6.70 2.62 12.87
N PRO A 83 -7.71 3.50 13.09
CA PRO A 83 -9.10 3.06 13.15
C PRO A 83 -9.63 2.43 11.84
N ILE A 84 -8.94 2.64 10.71
CA ILE A 84 -9.31 2.12 9.38
C ILE A 84 -8.57 0.80 9.06
N ILE A 85 -7.35 0.64 9.57
CA ILE A 85 -6.50 -0.55 9.36
C ILE A 85 -6.95 -1.74 10.23
N ILE A 86 -7.52 -1.46 11.41
CA ILE A 86 -7.84 -2.47 12.45
C ILE A 86 -8.93 -3.49 12.03
N GLY A 87 -9.65 -3.28 10.93
CA GLY A 87 -10.75 -4.17 10.53
C GLY A 87 -10.36 -5.37 9.66
N ASN A 88 -9.57 -5.17 8.59
CA ASN A 88 -9.52 -6.13 7.47
C ASN A 88 -8.17 -6.26 6.74
N ASN A 89 -7.12 -5.50 7.10
CA ASN A 89 -5.92 -5.38 6.27
C ASN A 89 -4.60 -5.56 7.04
N CYS A 90 -3.60 -6.21 6.42
CA CYS A 90 -2.25 -6.35 6.97
C CYS A 90 -1.37 -5.15 6.60
N ALA A 91 -0.75 -4.48 7.57
CA ALA A 91 0.10 -3.30 7.35
C ALA A 91 1.60 -3.59 7.56
N ALA A 92 2.43 -3.17 6.59
CA ALA A 92 3.89 -3.28 6.61
C ALA A 92 4.56 -1.89 6.53
N ASN A 93 5.60 -1.67 7.33
CA ASN A 93 6.37 -0.43 7.40
C ASN A 93 7.82 -0.62 6.89
N GLN A 94 8.47 0.46 6.45
CA GLN A 94 9.86 0.51 5.96
C GLN A 94 10.90 0.03 6.98
N HIS A 95 10.63 0.20 8.28
CA HIS A 95 11.22 -0.67 9.30
C HIS A 95 10.35 -1.92 9.33
N ILE A 96 10.81 -3.04 8.74
CA ILE A 96 10.05 -4.29 8.58
C ILE A 96 9.62 -4.81 9.96
N ARG A 97 8.51 -4.29 10.46
CA ARG A 97 7.62 -4.90 11.45
C ARG A 97 6.30 -4.98 10.72
N MET A 98 5.99 -6.20 10.29
CA MET A 98 4.62 -6.54 9.96
C MET A 98 3.81 -6.29 11.23
N ILE A 99 2.85 -5.38 11.20
CA ILE A 99 1.84 -5.33 12.26
C ILE A 99 0.90 -6.48 11.91
N SER A 100 1.26 -7.66 12.39
CA SER A 100 0.42 -8.84 12.45
C SER A 100 -0.05 -8.94 13.90
N GLU A 101 -1.05 -8.15 14.27
CA GLU A 101 -1.86 -8.47 15.44
C GLU A 101 -3.32 -8.27 15.07
N GLY A 102 -4.07 -9.36 15.21
CA GLY A 102 -5.39 -9.57 14.64
C GLY A 102 -5.44 -11.00 14.14
N SER A 103 -5.52 -11.96 15.07
CA SER A 103 -5.99 -13.29 14.78
C SER A 103 -7.22 -13.18 13.87
N CYS A 104 -7.17 -13.83 12.71
CA CYS A 104 -8.39 -14.31 12.07
C CYS A 104 -8.93 -15.42 12.96
N ASP A 105 -9.49 -15.06 14.12
CA ASP A 105 -10.48 -15.90 14.76
C ASP A 105 -11.75 -15.68 13.93
N THR A 106 -12.03 -16.65 13.06
CA THR A 106 -13.38 -16.89 12.58
C THR A 106 -14.25 -17.07 13.82
N GLU A 107 -15.08 -16.07 14.16
CA GLU A 107 -16.25 -16.32 14.97
C GLU A 107 -17.17 -17.25 14.18
N ASP A 108 -17.35 -18.47 14.71
CA ASP A 108 -18.52 -19.32 14.47
C ASP A 108 -19.81 -18.61 14.96
#